data_AF-A0A956HP20-F1
#
_entry.id   AF-A0A956HP20-F1
#
_cell.length_a   1.000
_cell.length_b   1.000
_cell.length_c   1.000
_cell.angle_alpha   90.00
_cell.angle_beta   90.00
_cell.angle_gamma   90.00
#
_symmetry.space_group_name_H-M   'P 1'
#
loop_
_entity.id
_entity.type
_entity.pdbx_description
1 polymer ?
#
loop_
_entity_poly.entity_id
_entity_poly.type
_entity_poly.pdbx_seq_one_letter_code
_entity_poly.pdbx_strand_id
1 'polypeptide(L)'
;YLGYWLMGALFVAVGMLGSVFTSNATVAFILGAVGCAGLVFAGSEPWASGLVGVVLIASFASLAWLVVAGGARGASVGWLIGAVAALLLWFMPENADGFTRLFDHLSAPEHFASFGEGIIRLGDVCFFLGGAAIALYVCGLMISRRHW
;
A
#
# COMPACT_ATOMS: atom_id res chain seq x y z
N TYR A 1 -12.20 -7.34 20.39
CA TYR A 1 -12.55 -8.29 19.31
C TYR A 1 -12.82 -7.62 17.98
N LEU A 2 -13.57 -6.51 17.91
CA LEU A 2 -13.89 -5.83 16.65
C LEU A 2 -12.64 -5.45 15.82
N GLY A 3 -11.61 -4.87 16.45
CA GLY A 3 -10.37 -4.50 15.77
C GLY A 3 -9.68 -5.68 15.07
N TYR A 4 -9.63 -6.86 15.69
CA TYR A 4 -9.04 -8.07 15.06
C TYR A 4 -9.81 -8.50 13.82
N TRP A 5 -11.14 -8.35 13.82
CA TRP A 5 -11.97 -8.69 12.67
C TRP A 5 -11.75 -7.72 11.50
N LEU A 6 -11.66 -6.42 11.80
CA LEU A 6 -11.38 -5.37 10.81
C LEU A 6 -9.99 -5.51 10.20
N MET A 7 -8.99 -5.78 11.03
CA MET A 7 -7.61 -5.99 10.58
C MET A 7 -7.49 -7.27 9.73
N GLY A 8 -8.17 -8.35 10.13
CA GLY A 8 -8.28 -9.57 9.32
C GLY A 8 -8.95 -9.34 7.97
N ALA A 9 -10.05 -8.57 7.94
CA ALA A 9 -10.76 -8.24 6.70
C ALA A 9 -9.86 -7.48 5.70
N LEU A 10 -9.07 -6.51 6.18
CA LEU A 10 -8.11 -5.78 5.37
C LEU A 10 -7.05 -6.71 4.76
N PHE A 11 -6.43 -7.57 5.56
CA PHE A 11 -5.38 -8.45 5.06
C PHE A 11 -5.89 -9.54 4.13
N VAL A 12 -7.10 -10.07 4.37
CA VAL A 12 -7.74 -11.00 3.44
C VAL A 12 -8.00 -10.31 2.10
N ALA A 13 -8.50 -9.07 2.10
CA ALA A 13 -8.72 -8.30 0.88
C ALA A 13 -7.41 -8.01 0.11
N VAL A 14 -6.35 -7.61 0.82
CA VAL A 14 -5.02 -7.36 0.22
C VAL A 14 -4.41 -8.65 -0.35
N GLY A 15 -4.56 -9.77 0.35
CA GLY A 15 -4.10 -11.08 -0.13
C GLY A 15 -4.83 -11.54 -1.38
N MET A 16 -6.16 -11.35 -1.44
CA MET A 16 -6.94 -11.65 -2.65
C MET A 16 -6.52 -10.79 -3.83
N LEU A 17 -6.23 -9.50 -3.60
CA LEU A 17 -5.71 -8.60 -4.64
C LEU A 17 -4.39 -9.12 -5.22
N GLY A 18 -3.45 -9.52 -4.37
CA GLY A 18 -2.18 -10.12 -4.82
C GLY A 18 -2.37 -11.36 -5.70
N SER A 19 -3.40 -12.17 -5.42
CA SER A 19 -3.68 -13.38 -6.19
C SER A 19 -4.22 -13.14 -7.59
N VAL A 20 -4.83 -11.99 -7.87
CA VAL A 20 -5.38 -11.69 -9.21
C VAL A 20 -4.26 -11.31 -10.20
N PHE A 21 -3.10 -10.87 -9.70
CA PHE A 21 -1.99 -10.42 -10.55
C PHE A 21 -1.20 -11.55 -11.22
N THR A 22 -1.34 -12.81 -10.82
CA THR A 22 -0.53 -13.92 -11.34
C THR A 22 -1.29 -15.24 -11.38
N SER A 23 -0.99 -16.08 -12.38
CA SER A 23 -1.57 -17.42 -12.52
C SER A 23 -0.86 -18.48 -11.66
N ASN A 24 0.29 -18.15 -11.07
CA ASN A 24 1.06 -19.07 -10.24
C ASN A 24 0.77 -18.84 -8.76
N ALA A 25 0.28 -19.88 -8.08
CA ALA A 25 -0.09 -19.85 -6.66
C ALA A 25 1.07 -19.39 -5.75
N THR A 26 2.32 -19.78 -6.05
CA THR A 26 3.48 -19.39 -5.22
C THR A 26 3.76 -17.89 -5.33
N VAL A 27 3.69 -17.34 -6.54
CA VAL A 27 3.95 -15.90 -6.76
C VAL A 27 2.81 -15.06 -6.18
N ALA A 28 1.58 -15.55 -6.28
CA ALA A 28 0.39 -14.91 -5.69
C ALA A 28 0.53 -14.79 -4.17
N PHE A 29 0.96 -15.86 -3.51
CA PHE A 29 1.19 -15.87 -2.07
C PHE A 29 2.27 -14.86 -1.65
N ILE A 30 3.40 -14.83 -2.36
CA ILE A 30 4.50 -13.90 -2.05
C ILE A 30 4.06 -12.45 -2.24
N LEU A 31 3.35 -12.13 -3.32
CA LEU A 31 2.84 -10.76 -3.55
C LEU A 31 1.86 -10.31 -2.46
N GLY A 32 0.94 -11.19 -2.05
CA GLY A 32 0.04 -10.92 -0.93
C GLY A 32 0.80 -10.71 0.39
N ALA A 33 1.77 -11.57 0.68
CA ALA A 33 2.61 -11.47 1.89
C ALA A 33 3.41 -10.17 1.92
N VAL A 34 3.99 -9.74 0.78
CA VAL A 34 4.71 -8.47 0.67
C VAL A 34 3.77 -7.27 0.87
N GLY A 35 2.56 -7.31 0.33
CA GLY A 35 1.55 -6.26 0.56
C GLY A 35 1.16 -6.14 2.03
N CYS A 36 0.90 -7.27 2.70
CA CYS A 36 0.61 -7.30 4.13
C CYS A 36 1.81 -6.85 4.98
N ALA A 37 3.03 -7.29 4.63
CA ALA A 37 4.25 -6.86 5.30
C ALA A 37 4.45 -5.34 5.19
N GLY A 38 4.23 -4.75 4.02
CA GLY A 38 4.31 -3.30 3.83
C GLY A 38 3.39 -2.53 4.77
N LEU A 39 2.13 -2.96 4.93
CA LEU A 39 1.16 -2.33 5.83
C LEU A 39 1.54 -2.43 7.32
N VAL A 40 2.20 -3.53 7.71
CA VAL A 40 2.63 -3.74 9.10
C VAL A 40 3.90 -2.96 9.42
N PHE A 41 4.88 -2.98 8.52
CA PHE A 41 6.19 -2.38 8.78
C PHE A 41 6.26 -0.88 8.43
N ALA A 42 5.21 -0.30 7.87
CA ALA A 42 5.17 1.13 7.50
C ALA A 42 5.36 2.11 8.67
N GLY A 43 5.25 1.69 9.94
CA GLY A 43 5.45 2.56 11.10
C GLY A 43 6.31 1.94 12.21
N SER A 44 7.00 0.83 11.93
CA SER A 44 7.85 0.20 12.96
C SER A 44 9.24 0.83 13.05
N GLU A 45 9.77 1.29 11.92
CA GLU A 45 11.14 1.81 11.82
C GLU A 45 11.24 2.91 10.74
N PRO A 46 12.08 3.96 10.93
CA PRO A 46 12.23 5.05 9.96
C PRO A 46 12.68 4.60 8.57
N TRP A 47 13.43 3.51 8.49
CA TRP A 47 13.88 2.95 7.22
C TRP A 47 12.78 2.17 6.49
N ALA A 48 11.86 1.57 7.24
CA ALA A 48 10.76 0.79 6.68
C ALA A 48 9.67 1.70 6.11
N SER A 49 9.31 2.77 6.83
CA SER A 49 8.39 3.81 6.34
C SER A 49 8.96 4.53 5.11
N GLY A 50 10.27 4.79 5.08
CA GLY A 50 10.99 5.31 3.92
C GLY A 50 10.84 4.40 2.69
N LEU A 51 11.07 3.10 2.83
CA LEU A 51 10.91 2.14 1.73
C LEU A 51 9.47 2.03 1.24
N VAL A 52 8.50 1.95 2.16
CA VAL A 52 7.07 1.93 1.80
C VAL A 52 6.69 3.20 1.04
N GLY A 53 7.20 4.35 1.48
CA GLY A 53 6.98 5.63 0.81
C GLY A 53 7.56 5.70 -0.60
N VAL A 54 8.78 5.21 -0.79
CA VAL A 54 9.41 5.14 -2.12
C VAL A 54 8.60 4.23 -3.06
N VAL A 55 8.16 3.07 -2.57
CA VAL A 55 7.34 2.13 -3.37
C VAL A 55 6.02 2.77 -3.76
N LEU A 56 5.30 3.40 -2.83
CA LEU A 56 4.00 4.02 -3.10
C LEU A 56 4.11 5.21 -4.05
N ILE A 57 5.11 6.08 -3.87
CA ILE A 57 5.34 7.21 -4.78
C ILE A 57 5.73 6.72 -6.17
N ALA A 58 6.59 5.70 -6.26
CA ALA A 58 6.95 5.11 -7.54
C ALA A 58 5.74 4.49 -8.26
N SER A 59 4.88 3.78 -7.53
CA SER A 59 3.62 3.25 -8.05
C SER A 59 2.66 4.34 -8.53
N PHE A 60 2.51 5.43 -7.76
CA PHE A 60 1.65 6.55 -8.14
C PHE A 60 2.22 7.33 -9.35
N ALA A 61 3.54 7.53 -9.40
CA ALA A 61 4.22 8.14 -10.54
C ALA A 61 4.06 7.29 -11.82
N SER A 62 4.09 5.96 -11.70
CA SER A 62 3.82 5.06 -12.82
C SER A 62 2.38 5.21 -13.34
N LEU A 63 1.40 5.32 -12.44
CA LEU A 63 0.00 5.58 -12.82
C LEU A 63 -0.18 6.96 -13.45
N ALA A 64 0.43 8.00 -12.88
CA ALA A 64 0.39 9.35 -13.44
C ALA A 64 1.00 9.38 -14.85
N TRP A 65 2.08 8.64 -15.08
CA TRP A 65 2.69 8.51 -16.40
C TRP A 65 1.76 7.82 -17.41
N LEU A 66 1.08 6.75 -16.98
CA LEU A 66 0.08 6.07 -17.81
C LEU A 66 -1.08 7.00 -18.21
N VAL A 67 -1.53 7.85 -17.29
CA VAL A 67 -2.62 8.81 -17.52
C VAL A 67 -2.20 9.96 -18.45
N VAL A 68 -0.98 10.47 -18.30
CA VAL A 68 -0.53 11.67 -19.03
C VAL A 68 0.09 11.34 -20.39
N ALA A 69 0.91 10.30 -20.49
CA ALA A 69 1.72 10.03 -21.68
C ALA A 69 1.21 8.85 -22.54
N GLY A 70 0.22 8.07 -22.07
CA GLY A 70 -0.47 7.03 -22.84
C GLY A 70 0.39 5.85 -23.35
N GLY A 71 1.69 5.80 -23.01
CA GLY A 71 2.62 4.79 -23.53
C GLY A 71 3.01 3.72 -22.50
N ALA A 72 2.63 2.47 -22.74
CA ALA A 72 2.99 1.32 -21.88
C ALA A 72 4.50 1.12 -21.72
N ARG A 73 5.29 1.47 -22.74
CA ARG A 73 6.77 1.42 -22.69
C ARG A 73 7.40 2.52 -21.81
N GLY A 74 6.66 3.61 -21.56
CA GLY A 74 7.13 4.72 -20.71
C GLY A 74 6.73 4.58 -19.24
N ALA A 75 5.77 3.70 -18.91
CA ALA A 75 5.28 3.52 -17.55
C ALA A 75 6.34 2.99 -16.57
N SER A 76 7.27 2.15 -17.07
CA SER A 76 8.44 1.69 -16.29
C SER A 76 9.43 2.83 -16.05
N VAL A 77 9.59 3.74 -17.01
CA VAL A 77 10.43 4.94 -16.86
C VAL A 77 9.81 5.89 -15.82
N GLY A 78 8.49 6.06 -15.84
CA GLY A 78 7.77 6.83 -14.82
C GLY A 78 7.92 6.25 -13.41
N TRP A 79 7.89 4.93 -13.27
CA TRP A 79 8.18 4.25 -11.99
C TRP A 79 9.61 4.51 -11.53
N LEU A 80 10.61 4.38 -12.41
CA LEU A 80 12.02 4.61 -12.08
C LEU A 80 12.28 6.07 -11.68
N ILE A 81 11.71 7.04 -12.41
CA ILE A 81 11.84 8.47 -12.07
C ILE A 81 11.20 8.75 -10.70
N GLY A 82 10.00 8.23 -10.45
CA GLY A 82 9.31 8.37 -9.16
C GLY A 82 10.09 7.73 -8.02
N ALA A 83 10.63 6.52 -8.22
CA ALA A 83 11.46 5.82 -7.24
C ALA A 83 12.74 6.59 -6.93
N VAL A 84 13.47 7.05 -7.96
CA VAL A 84 14.70 7.83 -7.80
C VAL A 84 14.40 9.16 -7.10
N ALA A 85 13.35 9.87 -7.51
CA ALA A 85 12.96 11.12 -6.86
C ALA A 85 12.59 10.90 -5.38
N ALA A 86 11.81 9.87 -5.06
CA ALA A 86 11.46 9.54 -3.68
C ALA A 86 12.67 9.12 -2.86
N LEU A 87 13.61 8.36 -3.44
CA LEU A 87 14.84 7.95 -2.78
C LEU A 87 15.76 9.15 -2.54
N LEU A 88 15.85 10.09 -3.48
CA LEU A 88 16.57 11.36 -3.29
C LEU A 88 15.92 12.22 -2.20
N LEU A 89 14.58 12.30 -2.16
CA LEU A 89 13.86 13.05 -1.12
C LEU A 89 14.04 12.43 0.27
N TRP A 90 14.06 11.11 0.37
CA TRP A 90 14.28 10.39 1.63
C TRP A 90 15.74 10.45 2.09
N PHE A 91 16.70 10.37 1.16
CA PHE A 91 18.13 10.42 1.47
C PHE A 91 18.63 11.84 1.79
N MET A 92 17.86 12.88 1.45
CA MET A 92 18.21 14.26 1.77
C MET A 92 17.90 14.56 3.24
N PRO A 93 18.92 14.89 4.07
CA PRO A 93 18.78 14.92 5.53
C PRO A 93 17.83 16.00 6.06
N GLU A 94 17.56 17.06 5.29
CA GLU A 94 16.60 18.10 5.68
C GLU A 94 15.13 17.67 5.51
N ASN A 95 14.86 16.68 4.64
CA ASN A 95 13.51 16.24 4.30
C ASN A 95 13.18 14.81 4.77
N ALA A 96 14.19 14.05 5.21
CA ALA A 96 14.06 12.67 5.64
C ALA A 96 12.99 12.49 6.74
N ASP A 97 12.97 13.37 7.75
CA ASP A 97 12.02 13.31 8.86
C ASP A 97 10.59 13.59 8.41
N GLY A 98 10.41 14.57 7.52
CA GLY A 98 9.10 14.91 6.97
C GLY A 98 8.53 13.79 6.09
N PHE A 99 9.38 13.19 5.26
CA PHE A 99 9.00 12.05 4.41
C PHE A 99 8.56 10.85 5.24
N THR A 100 9.38 10.47 6.22
CA THR A 100 9.14 9.33 7.11
C THR A 100 7.81 9.49 7.85
N ARG A 101 7.53 10.68 8.41
CA ARG A 101 6.27 10.99 9.11
C ARG A 101 5.03 10.88 8.23
N LEU A 102 5.12 11.22 6.95
CA LEU A 102 3.98 11.08 6.03
C LEU A 102 3.57 9.62 5.82
N PHE A 103 4.54 8.71 5.85
CA PHE A 103 4.30 7.28 5.63
C PHE A 103 4.06 6.49 6.92
N ASP A 104 4.48 7.03 8.08
CA ASP A 104 4.14 6.51 9.41
C ASP A 104 2.62 6.40 9.58
N HIS A 105 1.88 7.41 9.11
CA HIS A 105 0.41 7.42 9.13
C HIS A 105 -0.26 6.31 8.31
N LEU A 106 0.46 5.57 7.46
CA LEU A 106 -0.11 4.41 6.76
C LEU A 106 0.00 3.11 7.55
N SER A 107 0.63 3.12 8.73
CA SER A 107 0.89 1.90 9.49
C SER A 107 -0.40 1.33 10.11
N ALA A 108 -0.65 0.06 9.83
CA ALA A 108 -1.78 -0.66 10.40
C ALA A 108 -1.66 -0.90 11.93
N PRO A 109 -0.45 -1.11 12.51
CA PRO A 109 -0.32 -1.32 13.95
C PRO A 109 -0.69 -0.11 14.80
N GLU A 110 -0.41 1.12 14.35
CA GLU A 110 -0.80 2.34 15.08
C GLU A 110 -2.31 2.50 15.17
N HIS A 111 -3.00 2.30 14.04
CA HIS A 111 -4.48 2.31 14.01
C HIS A 111 -5.06 1.15 14.83
N PHE A 112 -4.35 0.03 14.95
CA PHE A 112 -4.75 -1.08 15.81
C PHE A 112 -4.59 -0.77 17.31
N ALA A 113 -3.57 -0.01 17.70
CA ALA A 113 -3.29 0.35 19.09
C ALA A 113 -4.45 1.14 19.74
N SER A 114 -5.11 2.03 19.00
CA SER A 114 -6.31 2.75 19.49
C SER A 114 -7.44 1.80 19.91
N PHE A 115 -7.61 0.66 19.24
CA PHE A 115 -8.60 -0.36 19.66
C PHE A 115 -8.21 -1.08 20.96
N GLY A 116 -6.91 -1.16 21.27
CA GLY A 116 -6.39 -1.71 22.52
C GLY A 116 -6.62 -0.79 23.73
N GLU A 117 -6.64 0.52 23.49
CA GLU A 117 -6.93 1.55 24.50
C GLU A 117 -8.43 1.67 24.84
N GLY A 118 -9.29 0.93 24.14
CA GLY A 118 -10.74 0.94 24.34
C GLY A 118 -11.46 2.12 23.66
N ILE A 119 -10.75 2.92 22.85
CA ILE A 119 -11.30 4.06 22.12
C ILE A 119 -11.48 3.67 20.66
N ILE A 120 -12.73 3.68 20.18
CA ILE A 120 -13.03 3.45 18.77
C ILE A 120 -13.00 4.81 18.06
N ARG A 121 -11.89 5.16 17.42
CA ARG A 121 -11.86 6.34 16.55
C ARG A 121 -12.50 6.00 15.22
N LEU A 122 -13.35 6.90 14.73
CA LEU A 122 -13.96 6.76 13.40
C LEU A 122 -12.90 6.66 12.29
N GLY A 123 -11.77 7.35 12.46
CA GLY A 123 -10.63 7.30 11.54
C GLY A 123 -10.07 5.90 11.36
N ASP A 124 -9.83 5.15 12.44
CA ASP A 124 -9.27 3.80 12.38
C ASP A 124 -10.24 2.82 11.73
N VAL A 125 -11.53 2.93 12.05
CA VAL A 125 -12.58 2.11 11.43
C VAL A 125 -12.64 2.39 9.92
N CYS A 126 -12.64 3.65 9.52
CA CYS A 126 -12.63 4.05 8.11
C CYS A 126 -11.35 3.62 7.39
N PHE A 127 -10.20 3.61 8.06
CA PHE A 127 -8.94 3.13 7.50
C PHE A 127 -9.03 1.63 7.14
N PHE A 128 -9.46 0.77 8.08
CA PHE A 128 -9.56 -0.67 7.84
C PHE A 128 -10.67 -1.03 6.83
N LEU A 129 -11.88 -0.48 7.00
CA LEU A 129 -13.00 -0.75 6.08
C LEU A 129 -12.77 -0.14 4.71
N GLY A 130 -12.26 1.09 4.65
CA GLY A 130 -11.96 1.78 3.40
C GLY A 130 -10.86 1.07 2.62
N GLY A 131 -9.76 0.71 3.29
CA GLY A 131 -8.68 -0.07 2.67
C GLY A 131 -9.17 -1.42 2.13
N ALA A 132 -9.96 -2.15 2.91
CA ALA A 132 -10.56 -3.41 2.47
C ALA A 132 -11.50 -3.21 1.28
N ALA A 133 -12.37 -2.21 1.33
CA ALA A 133 -13.30 -1.89 0.25
C ALA A 133 -12.58 -1.51 -1.05
N ILE A 134 -11.53 -0.68 -0.98
CA ILE A 134 -10.72 -0.29 -2.13
C ILE A 134 -10.03 -1.52 -2.73
N ALA A 135 -9.39 -2.36 -1.90
CA ALA A 135 -8.72 -3.57 -2.37
C ALA A 135 -9.69 -4.53 -3.07
N LEU A 136 -10.86 -4.78 -2.47
CA LEU A 136 -11.91 -5.60 -3.07
C LEU A 136 -12.49 -4.98 -4.35
N TYR A 137 -12.69 -3.66 -4.37
CA TYR A 137 -13.17 -2.95 -5.54
C TYR A 137 -12.21 -3.10 -6.73
N VAL A 138 -10.90 -2.94 -6.48
CA VAL A 138 -9.87 -3.16 -7.50
C VAL A 138 -9.87 -4.62 -7.98
N CYS A 139 -10.00 -5.59 -7.07
CA CYS A 139 -10.14 -7.00 -7.45
C CYS A 139 -11.34 -7.22 -8.39
N GLY A 140 -12.50 -6.68 -8.02
CA GLY A 140 -13.73 -6.77 -8.81
C GLY A 140 -13.57 -6.12 -10.18
N LEU A 141 -12.92 -4.96 -10.26
CA LEU A 141 -12.65 -4.26 -11.51
C LEU A 141 -11.71 -5.08 -12.42
N MET A 142 -10.67 -5.68 -11.87
CA MET A 142 -9.77 -6.54 -12.64
C MET A 142 -10.46 -7.81 -13.17
N ILE A 143 -11.30 -8.43 -12.35
CA ILE A 143 -12.10 -9.60 -12.76
C ILE A 143 -13.10 -9.21 -13.85
N SER A 144 -13.77 -8.06 -13.72
CA SER A 144 -14.74 -7.59 -14.70
C SER A 144 -14.13 -7.28 -16.06
N ARG A 145 -12.84 -6.91 -16.13
CA ARG A 145 -12.13 -6.62 -17.39
C ARG A 145 -11.45 -7.84 -18.00
N ARG A 146 -11.43 -8.97 -17.29
CA ARG A 146 -11.04 -10.27 -17.85
C ARG A 146 -12.20 -10.79 -18.70
N HIS A 147 -12.38 -10.18 -19.88
CA HIS A 147 -13.15 -10.80 -20.94
C HIS A 147 -12.43 -12.08 -21.35
N TRP A 148 -13.03 -13.23 -21.06
CA TRP A 148 -12.79 -14.45 -21.80
C TRP A 148 -13.61 -14.41 -23.08
#